data_AF-A0A8T5LVY4-F1
#
_entry.id   AF-A0A8T5LVY4-F1
#
_cell.length_a   1.000
_cell.length_b   1.000
_cell.length_c   1.000
_cell.angle_alpha   90.00
_cell.angle_beta   90.00
_cell.angle_gamma   90.00
#
_symmetry.space_group_name_H-M   'P 1'
#
loop_
_entity.id
_entity.type
_entity.pdbx_description
1 polymer ?
#
loop_
_entity_poly.entity_id
_entity_poly.type
_entity_poly.pdbx_seq_one_letter_code
_entity_poly.pdbx_strand_id
1 'polypeptide(L)'
;MFIDVCFPSGNEKEFVVQAKKLGCSGLIFVYNSLDKKVLETVKGLGSKDFKVFIGSFKNGKGVDYLFSNGSREDFESKKVDVIFDLEQSLKNDKSHYRSSGLNQVLCSLANEKNIFIGLSFGSVLKSPDKCLVLGRMIQNVSLCNKYSVKLLIASFAEKPSELRYWKDLVSFGVVIGLNPKQAKEAVVSCIG
;
A
#
# COMPACT_ATOMS: atom_id res chain seq x y z
N MET A 1 0.99 8.11 14.24
CA MET A 1 -0.33 7.50 13.98
C MET A 1 -0.09 6.40 12.97
N PHE A 2 -0.34 5.12 13.29
CA PHE A 2 -0.21 4.01 12.33
C PHE A 2 -1.56 3.73 11.66
N ILE A 3 -1.58 3.70 10.33
CA ILE A 3 -2.75 3.35 9.53
C ILE A 3 -2.34 2.22 8.58
N ASP A 4 -3.11 1.14 8.58
CA ASP A 4 -2.85 -0.02 7.71
C ASP A 4 -3.84 -0.06 6.54
N VAL A 5 -3.49 -0.74 5.46
CA VAL A 5 -4.32 -0.93 4.26
C VAL A 5 -4.86 -2.36 4.23
N CYS A 6 -6.14 -2.52 3.94
CA CYS A 6 -6.79 -3.83 3.87
C CYS A 6 -7.94 -3.87 2.86
N PHE A 7 -8.26 -5.08 2.41
CA PHE A 7 -9.31 -5.40 1.43
C PHE A 7 -10.42 -6.21 2.12
N PRO A 8 -11.42 -5.54 2.72
CA PRO A 8 -12.46 -6.24 3.45
C PRO A 8 -13.48 -6.91 2.51
N SER A 9 -14.17 -7.92 3.03
CA SER A 9 -15.25 -8.64 2.35
C SER A 9 -16.41 -8.88 3.32
N GLY A 10 -17.04 -7.80 3.78
CA GLY A 10 -18.15 -7.86 4.75
C GLY A 10 -17.72 -8.14 6.20
N ASN A 11 -16.41 -8.09 6.48
CA ASN A 11 -15.79 -8.34 7.77
C ASN A 11 -15.06 -7.09 8.33
N GLU A 12 -15.50 -5.89 7.95
CA GLU A 12 -14.87 -4.61 8.32
C GLU A 12 -14.77 -4.44 9.85
N LYS A 13 -15.80 -4.88 10.59
CA LYS A 13 -15.81 -4.84 12.07
C LYS A 13 -14.69 -5.67 12.67
N GLU A 14 -14.43 -6.85 12.10
CA GLU A 14 -13.36 -7.74 12.59
C GLU A 14 -11.98 -7.13 12.35
N PHE A 15 -11.78 -6.48 11.20
CA PHE A 15 -10.58 -5.71 10.92
C PHE A 15 -10.36 -4.61 11.95
N VAL A 16 -11.39 -3.82 12.29
CA VAL A 16 -11.27 -2.75 13.30
C VAL A 16 -10.89 -3.34 14.67
N VAL A 17 -11.52 -4.42 15.10
CA VAL A 17 -11.21 -5.08 16.38
C VAL A 17 -9.76 -5.56 16.40
N GLN A 18 -9.31 -6.21 15.34
CA GLN A 18 -7.95 -6.74 15.24
C GLN A 18 -6.91 -5.63 15.15
N ALA A 19 -7.17 -4.59 14.37
CA ALA A 19 -6.30 -3.43 14.22
C ALA A 19 -6.11 -2.69 15.56
N LYS A 20 -7.18 -2.51 16.34
CA LYS A 20 -7.08 -1.94 17.70
C LYS A 20 -6.20 -2.78 18.63
N LYS A 21 -6.31 -4.12 18.57
CA LYS A 21 -5.44 -5.03 19.35
C LYS A 21 -3.97 -4.91 18.94
N LEU A 22 -3.70 -4.67 17.66
CA LEU A 22 -2.35 -4.43 17.13
C LEU A 22 -1.87 -2.99 17.35
N GLY A 23 -2.65 -2.14 18.04
CA GLY A 23 -2.27 -0.75 18.29
C GLY A 23 -2.28 0.14 17.05
N CYS A 24 -3.02 -0.25 16.01
CA CYS A 24 -3.30 0.63 14.87
C CYS A 24 -4.24 1.75 15.30
N SER A 25 -3.98 2.95 14.78
CA SER A 25 -4.81 4.13 15.00
C SER A 25 -5.79 4.41 13.86
N GLY A 26 -5.72 3.60 12.78
CA GLY A 26 -6.73 3.60 11.74
C GLY A 26 -6.52 2.54 10.68
N LEU A 27 -7.45 2.48 9.74
CA LEU A 27 -7.40 1.60 8.57
C LEU A 27 -7.87 2.33 7.31
N ILE A 28 -7.30 1.96 6.17
CA ILE A 28 -7.82 2.26 4.84
C ILE A 28 -8.46 0.96 4.31
N PHE A 29 -9.77 0.98 4.12
CA PHE A 29 -10.50 -0.11 3.49
C PHE A 29 -10.57 0.12 1.99
N VAL A 30 -9.97 -0.76 1.20
CA VAL A 30 -9.89 -0.64 -0.25
C VAL A 30 -10.90 -1.58 -0.92
N TYR A 31 -11.72 -1.03 -1.81
CA TYR A 31 -12.78 -1.76 -2.52
C TYR A 31 -12.63 -1.68 -4.04
N ASN A 32 -13.06 -2.73 -4.75
CA ASN A 32 -13.17 -2.73 -6.22
C ASN A 32 -14.32 -1.84 -6.73
N SER A 33 -15.42 -1.83 -5.99
CA SER A 33 -16.60 -1.02 -6.25
C SER A 33 -17.22 -0.58 -4.94
N LEU A 34 -17.71 0.66 -4.90
CA LEU A 34 -18.32 1.22 -3.71
C LEU A 34 -19.83 1.34 -3.88
N ASP A 35 -20.55 0.67 -3.00
CA ASP A 35 -21.99 0.86 -2.83
C ASP A 35 -22.28 1.85 -1.71
N LYS A 36 -23.40 2.57 -1.80
CA LYS A 36 -23.81 3.55 -0.77
C LYS A 36 -23.86 2.95 0.64
N LYS A 37 -24.32 1.70 0.75
CA LYS A 37 -24.40 0.96 2.02
C LYS A 37 -23.03 0.72 2.65
N VAL A 38 -22.00 0.43 1.83
CA VAL A 38 -20.62 0.25 2.29
C VAL A 38 -20.08 1.58 2.82
N LEU A 39 -20.30 2.68 2.08
CA LEU A 39 -19.87 4.01 2.51
C LEU A 39 -20.44 4.41 3.87
N GLU A 40 -21.73 4.18 4.09
CA GLU A 40 -22.40 4.47 5.37
C GLU A 40 -21.86 3.59 6.50
N THR A 41 -21.69 2.29 6.23
CA THR A 41 -21.14 1.34 7.20
C THR A 41 -19.74 1.72 7.63
N VAL A 42 -18.85 1.99 6.67
CA VAL A 42 -17.44 2.32 6.93
C VAL A 42 -17.31 3.63 7.70
N LYS A 43 -18.08 4.66 7.35
CA LYS A 43 -18.09 5.93 8.09
C LYS A 43 -18.56 5.77 9.53
N GLY A 44 -19.49 4.85 9.80
CA GLY A 44 -19.95 4.53 11.14
C GLY A 44 -18.94 3.76 12.01
N LEU A 45 -17.88 3.19 11.41
CA LEU A 45 -16.82 2.48 12.16
C LEU A 45 -15.72 3.40 12.70
N GLY A 46 -15.66 4.64 12.20
CA GLY A 46 -14.75 5.67 12.70
C GLY A 46 -15.10 6.11 14.12
N SER A 47 -14.08 6.44 14.90
CA SER A 47 -14.21 7.04 16.23
C SER A 47 -13.12 8.09 16.44
N LYS A 48 -13.22 8.90 17.50
CA LYS A 48 -12.21 9.93 17.80
C LYS A 48 -10.77 9.38 17.87
N ASP A 49 -10.64 8.15 18.38
CA ASP A 49 -9.35 7.49 18.61
C ASP A 49 -8.96 6.51 17.49
N PHE A 50 -9.85 6.26 16.52
CA PHE A 50 -9.61 5.31 15.43
C PHE A 50 -10.20 5.83 14.12
N LYS A 51 -9.35 6.19 13.17
CA LYS A 51 -9.76 6.72 11.87
C LYS A 51 -9.99 5.60 10.87
N VAL A 52 -11.01 5.75 10.03
CA VAL A 52 -11.26 4.84 8.93
C VAL A 52 -11.36 5.66 7.66
N PHE A 53 -10.65 5.22 6.63
CA PHE A 53 -10.61 5.84 5.32
C PHE A 53 -11.08 4.84 4.26
N ILE A 54 -11.60 5.36 3.16
CA ILE A 54 -12.13 4.58 2.05
C ILE A 54 -11.18 4.70 0.85
N GLY A 55 -10.57 3.58 0.49
CA GLY A 55 -9.83 3.41 -0.76
C GLY A 55 -10.70 2.77 -1.85
N SER A 56 -10.43 3.10 -3.10
CA SER A 56 -11.10 2.47 -4.24
C SER A 56 -10.17 2.38 -5.46
N PHE A 57 -10.43 1.43 -6.36
CA PHE A 57 -9.79 1.37 -7.68
C PHE A 57 -10.48 2.26 -8.72
N LYS A 58 -11.69 2.74 -8.41
CA LYS A 58 -12.47 3.64 -9.25
C LYS A 58 -12.75 4.93 -8.49
N ASN A 59 -12.58 6.05 -9.18
CA ASN A 59 -12.90 7.35 -8.61
C ASN A 59 -14.43 7.46 -8.39
N GLY A 60 -14.83 8.08 -7.28
CA GLY A 60 -16.23 8.16 -6.88
C GLY A 60 -16.45 9.08 -5.68
N LYS A 61 -17.69 9.48 -5.46
CA LYS A 61 -18.05 10.35 -4.34
C LYS A 61 -17.84 9.61 -3.02
N GLY A 62 -17.02 10.19 -2.13
CA GLY A 62 -16.74 9.63 -0.81
C GLY A 62 -15.58 8.63 -0.77
N VAL A 63 -14.80 8.54 -1.86
CA VAL A 63 -13.47 7.91 -1.87
C VAL A 63 -12.46 8.91 -1.30
N ASP A 64 -11.66 8.46 -0.32
CA ASP A 64 -10.57 9.25 0.23
C ASP A 64 -9.29 9.06 -0.60
N TYR A 65 -9.03 7.82 -1.06
CA TYR A 65 -7.80 7.47 -1.79
C TYR A 65 -8.08 6.58 -3.01
N LEU A 66 -7.46 6.90 -4.14
CA LEU A 66 -7.49 6.08 -5.35
C LEU A 66 -6.27 5.17 -5.42
N PHE A 67 -6.52 3.87 -5.54
CA PHE A 67 -5.51 2.82 -5.66
C PHE A 67 -5.42 2.29 -7.11
N SER A 68 -4.23 1.84 -7.52
CA SER A 68 -4.04 1.07 -8.76
C SER A 68 -2.95 0.01 -8.62
N ASN A 69 -3.01 -1.03 -9.46
CA ASN A 69 -2.02 -2.11 -9.55
C ASN A 69 -0.93 -1.83 -10.61
N GLY A 70 -0.90 -0.62 -11.18
CA GLY A 70 0.22 -0.14 -11.98
C GLY A 70 0.15 -0.44 -13.48
N SER A 71 -0.44 0.50 -14.21
CA SER A 71 -0.25 0.70 -15.65
C SER A 71 0.50 2.02 -15.90
N ARG A 72 1.12 2.18 -17.07
CA ARG A 72 1.87 3.43 -17.38
C ARG A 72 0.92 4.64 -17.36
N GLU A 73 -0.30 4.44 -17.82
CA GLU A 73 -1.36 5.44 -17.87
C GLU A 73 -1.74 5.95 -16.48
N ASP A 74 -1.57 5.12 -15.43
CA ASP A 74 -1.84 5.51 -14.05
C ASP A 74 -0.85 6.55 -13.53
N PHE A 75 0.40 6.51 -14.00
CA PHE A 75 1.40 7.54 -13.70
C PHE A 75 1.19 8.80 -14.55
N GLU A 76 0.67 8.67 -15.77
CA GLU A 76 0.63 9.76 -16.76
C GLU A 76 -0.66 10.58 -16.77
N SER A 77 -1.83 9.96 -16.53
CA SER A 77 -3.12 10.61 -16.82
C SER A 77 -4.14 10.53 -15.70
N LYS A 78 -4.06 9.51 -14.84
CA LYS A 78 -5.02 9.33 -13.76
C LYS A 78 -4.55 9.98 -12.48
N LYS A 79 -5.49 10.57 -11.74
CA LYS A 79 -5.27 11.06 -10.38
C LYS A 79 -5.29 9.90 -9.40
N VAL A 80 -4.22 9.11 -9.36
CA VAL A 80 -4.02 7.97 -8.46
C VAL A 80 -3.19 8.42 -7.27
N ASP A 81 -3.59 8.05 -6.06
CA ASP A 81 -2.86 8.39 -4.84
C ASP A 81 -1.82 7.31 -4.49
N VAL A 82 -2.16 6.03 -4.71
CA VAL A 82 -1.31 4.89 -4.39
C VAL A 82 -1.25 3.91 -5.56
N ILE A 83 -0.04 3.55 -5.98
CA ILE A 83 0.22 2.44 -6.92
C ILE A 83 1.00 1.36 -6.19
N PHE A 84 0.52 0.11 -6.20
CA PHE A 84 1.13 -1.00 -5.45
C PHE A 84 1.24 -2.27 -6.28
N ASP A 85 1.91 -3.30 -5.73
CA ASP A 85 2.10 -4.63 -6.35
C ASP A 85 2.85 -4.62 -7.70
N LEU A 86 3.66 -3.59 -7.96
CA LEU A 86 4.44 -3.45 -9.19
C LEU A 86 5.43 -4.61 -9.42
N GLU A 87 5.90 -5.21 -8.33
CA GLU A 87 6.80 -6.36 -8.29
C GLU A 87 6.17 -7.69 -8.75
N GLN A 88 4.83 -7.76 -8.82
CA GLN A 88 4.11 -8.96 -9.24
C GLN A 88 4.08 -9.19 -10.76
N SER A 89 4.80 -8.37 -11.54
CA SER A 89 4.85 -8.53 -12.99
C SER A 89 5.22 -9.96 -13.41
N LEU A 90 4.37 -10.61 -14.21
CA LEU A 90 4.67 -11.93 -14.79
C LEU A 90 5.80 -11.89 -15.84
N LYS A 91 6.37 -10.72 -16.11
CA LYS A 91 7.47 -10.58 -17.06
C LYS A 91 8.73 -11.22 -16.49
N ASN A 92 9.39 -12.04 -17.31
CA ASN A 92 10.71 -12.56 -16.99
C ASN A 92 11.68 -11.40 -16.74
N ASP A 93 12.62 -11.62 -15.81
CA ASP A 93 13.72 -10.68 -15.60
C ASP A 93 14.63 -10.65 -16.84
N LYS A 94 15.20 -9.47 -17.12
CA LYS A 94 16.12 -9.28 -18.24
C LYS A 94 17.55 -9.48 -17.75
N SER A 95 18.47 -9.75 -18.67
CA SER A 95 19.88 -10.07 -18.34
C SER A 95 20.60 -9.03 -17.47
N HIS A 96 20.16 -7.77 -17.48
CA HIS A 96 20.82 -6.67 -16.75
C HIS A 96 19.99 -6.04 -15.62
N TYR A 97 18.69 -6.36 -15.50
CA TYR A 97 17.81 -5.78 -14.47
C TYR A 97 16.55 -6.62 -14.28
N ARG A 98 15.96 -6.57 -13.08
CA ARG A 98 14.70 -7.25 -12.81
C ARG A 98 13.53 -6.48 -13.38
N SER A 99 12.54 -7.19 -13.90
CA SER A 99 11.29 -6.61 -14.38
C SER A 99 10.38 -6.23 -13.20
N SER A 100 10.82 -5.26 -12.39
CA SER A 100 10.23 -4.89 -11.10
C SER A 100 9.03 -3.93 -11.18
N GLY A 101 8.63 -3.53 -12.39
CA GLY A 101 7.47 -2.65 -12.61
C GLY A 101 7.76 -1.14 -12.47
N LEU A 102 8.95 -0.75 -12.00
CA LEU A 102 9.40 0.64 -11.98
C LEU A 102 10.62 0.89 -12.86
N ASN A 103 10.74 2.14 -13.33
CA ASN A 103 11.91 2.67 -14.00
C ASN A 103 12.07 4.15 -13.64
N GLN A 104 13.16 4.75 -14.12
CA GLN A 104 13.50 6.15 -13.83
C GLN A 104 12.40 7.14 -14.24
N VAL A 105 11.75 6.93 -15.39
CA VAL A 105 10.68 7.80 -15.91
C VAL A 105 9.45 7.72 -15.00
N LEU A 106 9.03 6.51 -14.65
CA LEU A 106 7.87 6.30 -13.76
C LEU A 106 8.13 6.86 -12.35
N CYS A 107 9.35 6.73 -11.84
CA CYS A 107 9.72 7.34 -10.56
C CYS A 107 9.67 8.86 -10.61
N SER A 108 10.18 9.50 -11.66
CA SER A 108 10.07 10.95 -11.83
C SER A 108 8.62 11.42 -11.86
N LEU A 109 7.76 10.73 -12.63
CA LEU A 109 6.33 11.02 -12.70
C LEU A 109 5.64 10.84 -11.34
N ALA A 110 5.96 9.76 -10.62
CA ALA A 110 5.40 9.50 -9.29
C ALA A 110 5.76 10.61 -8.30
N ASN A 111 7.01 11.08 -8.31
CA ASN A 111 7.44 12.18 -7.44
C ASN A 111 6.76 13.50 -7.83
N GLU A 112 6.73 13.85 -9.12
CA GLU A 112 6.10 15.08 -9.62
C GLU A 112 4.61 15.16 -9.24
N LYS A 113 3.91 14.03 -9.35
CA LYS A 113 2.47 13.94 -9.09
C LYS A 113 2.13 13.53 -7.67
N ASN A 114 3.14 13.40 -6.80
CA ASN A 114 2.97 13.02 -5.41
C ASN A 114 2.23 11.67 -5.23
N ILE A 115 2.50 10.71 -6.11
CA ILE A 115 1.96 9.34 -6.07
C ILE A 115 2.81 8.52 -5.10
N PHE A 116 2.14 7.80 -4.20
CA PHE A 116 2.79 6.85 -3.30
C PHE A 116 3.00 5.51 -4.00
N ILE A 117 4.17 4.91 -3.81
CA ILE A 117 4.43 3.53 -4.19
C ILE A 117 4.19 2.62 -2.99
N GLY A 118 3.15 1.80 -3.09
CA GLY A 118 2.74 0.83 -2.08
C GLY A 118 3.54 -0.47 -2.17
N LEU A 119 4.05 -0.93 -1.03
CA LEU A 119 4.75 -2.20 -0.87
C LEU A 119 3.92 -3.10 0.04
N SER A 120 3.43 -4.20 -0.55
CA SER A 120 2.51 -5.11 0.12
C SER A 120 3.24 -6.22 0.86
N PHE A 121 3.18 -6.20 2.19
CA PHE A 121 3.73 -7.31 2.98
C PHE A 121 2.98 -8.63 2.71
N GLY A 122 1.66 -8.55 2.51
CA GLY A 122 0.84 -9.70 2.13
C GLY A 122 1.30 -10.35 0.83
N SER A 123 1.72 -9.57 -0.16
CA SER A 123 2.20 -10.06 -1.46
C SER A 123 3.45 -10.91 -1.33
N VAL A 124 4.37 -10.54 -0.42
CA VAL A 124 5.55 -11.37 -0.10
C VAL A 124 5.15 -12.67 0.57
N LEU A 125 4.22 -12.63 1.53
CA LEU A 125 3.83 -13.82 2.28
C LEU A 125 3.10 -14.85 1.42
N LYS A 126 2.24 -14.38 0.51
CA LYS A 126 1.40 -15.20 -0.37
C LYS A 126 2.12 -15.64 -1.64
N SER A 127 3.21 -14.99 -2.02
CA SER A 127 3.95 -15.34 -3.24
C SER A 127 4.56 -16.76 -3.17
N PRO A 128 4.42 -17.57 -4.24
CA PRO A 128 5.14 -18.84 -4.34
C PRO A 128 6.65 -18.63 -4.49
N ASP A 129 7.07 -17.52 -5.09
CA ASP A 129 8.49 -17.13 -5.23
C ASP A 129 8.76 -15.86 -4.43
N LYS A 130 8.99 -16.05 -3.12
CA LYS A 130 9.25 -14.96 -2.18
C LYS A 130 10.56 -14.25 -2.49
N CYS A 131 11.58 -14.98 -2.93
CA CYS A 131 12.90 -14.45 -3.25
C CYS A 131 12.84 -13.48 -4.44
N LEU A 132 12.09 -13.84 -5.47
CA LEU A 132 11.89 -12.98 -6.64
C LEU A 132 11.16 -11.69 -6.27
N VAL A 133 10.01 -11.80 -5.60
CA VAL A 133 9.20 -10.65 -5.17
C VAL A 133 10.01 -9.73 -4.26
N LEU A 134 10.69 -10.27 -3.25
CA LEU A 134 11.53 -9.49 -2.34
C LEU A 134 12.63 -8.73 -3.08
N GLY A 135 13.37 -9.38 -3.97
CA GLY A 135 14.45 -8.68 -4.66
C GLY A 135 13.96 -7.67 -5.71
N ARG A 136 12.74 -7.82 -6.24
CA ARG A 136 12.07 -6.77 -7.03
C ARG A 136 11.62 -5.59 -6.15
N MET A 137 11.11 -5.85 -4.94
CA MET A 137 10.82 -4.81 -3.97
C MET A 137 12.08 -4.03 -3.57
N ILE A 138 13.19 -4.71 -3.29
CA ILE A 138 14.48 -4.07 -2.98
C ILE A 138 14.93 -3.16 -4.14
N GLN A 139 14.81 -3.62 -5.39
CA GLN A 139 15.10 -2.79 -6.56
C GLN A 139 14.18 -1.56 -6.64
N ASN A 140 12.87 -1.74 -6.42
CA ASN A 140 11.90 -0.65 -6.40
C ASN A 140 12.20 0.37 -5.30
N VAL A 141 12.51 -0.09 -4.09
CA VAL A 141 12.93 0.77 -2.96
C VAL A 141 14.17 1.57 -3.32
N SER A 142 15.18 0.94 -3.93
CA SER A 142 16.39 1.64 -4.39
C SER A 142 16.07 2.75 -5.41
N LEU A 143 15.18 2.48 -6.37
CA LEU A 143 14.74 3.48 -7.33
C LEU A 143 13.95 4.61 -6.65
N CYS A 144 12.97 4.28 -5.80
CA CYS A 144 12.20 5.27 -5.07
C CYS A 144 13.08 6.18 -4.22
N ASN A 145 14.08 5.62 -3.52
CA ASN A 145 15.06 6.40 -2.75
C ASN A 145 15.87 7.36 -3.65
N LYS A 146 16.30 6.91 -4.83
CA LYS A 146 17.09 7.73 -5.77
C LYS A 146 16.30 8.93 -6.31
N TYR A 147 15.00 8.74 -6.55
CA TYR A 147 14.12 9.76 -7.15
C TYR A 147 13.20 10.44 -6.11
N SER A 148 13.46 10.25 -4.82
CA SER A 148 12.69 10.83 -3.71
C SER A 148 11.19 10.53 -3.76
N VAL A 149 10.82 9.37 -4.30
CA VAL A 149 9.42 8.93 -4.40
C VAL A 149 8.92 8.49 -3.04
N LYS A 150 7.70 8.89 -2.68
CA LYS A 150 7.07 8.50 -1.41
C LYS A 150 6.68 7.03 -1.43
N LEU A 151 6.94 6.36 -0.32
CA LEU A 151 6.65 4.94 -0.13
C LEU A 151 5.55 4.76 0.91
N LEU A 152 4.75 3.71 0.71
CA LEU A 152 3.71 3.24 1.62
C LEU A 152 3.97 1.77 1.91
N ILE A 153 4.24 1.40 3.16
CA ILE A 153 4.36 0.01 3.59
C ILE A 153 3.14 -0.33 4.42
N ALA A 154 2.40 -1.34 4.00
CA ALA A 154 1.21 -1.81 4.69
C ALA A 154 1.08 -3.34 4.56
N SER A 155 0.18 -3.91 5.37
CA SER A 155 -0.12 -5.34 5.31
C SER A 155 -0.84 -5.71 4.02
N PHE A 156 -1.68 -4.82 3.48
CA PHE A 156 -2.56 -5.09 2.33
C PHE A 156 -3.39 -6.36 2.58
N ALA A 157 -3.90 -6.48 3.80
CA ALA A 157 -4.51 -7.69 4.33
C ALA A 157 -5.91 -7.95 3.74
N GLU A 158 -6.20 -9.18 3.32
CA GLU A 158 -7.54 -9.62 2.91
C GLU A 158 -8.32 -10.23 4.07
N LYS A 159 -7.59 -10.68 5.11
CA LYS A 159 -8.17 -11.24 6.33
C LYS A 159 -7.65 -10.50 7.56
N PRO A 160 -8.44 -10.36 8.64
CA PRO A 160 -7.97 -9.68 9.86
C PRO A 160 -6.68 -10.28 10.43
N SER A 161 -6.49 -11.60 10.34
CA SER A 161 -5.27 -12.29 10.79
C SER A 161 -4.00 -11.96 9.98
N GLU A 162 -4.15 -11.36 8.80
CA GLU A 162 -3.04 -10.93 7.95
C GLU A 162 -2.52 -9.54 8.32
N LEU A 163 -3.24 -8.78 9.15
CA LEU A 163 -2.73 -7.52 9.70
C LEU A 163 -1.43 -7.78 10.49
N ARG A 164 -0.53 -6.79 10.44
CA ARG A 164 0.77 -6.85 11.13
C ARG A 164 0.93 -5.70 12.10
N TYR A 165 1.72 -5.96 13.13
CA TYR A 165 2.11 -4.92 14.07
C TYR A 165 3.03 -3.93 13.36
N TRP A 166 2.85 -2.63 13.60
CA TRP A 166 3.56 -1.59 12.87
C TRP A 166 5.08 -1.69 12.97
N LYS A 167 5.62 -2.18 14.10
CA LYS A 167 7.08 -2.37 14.25
C LYS A 167 7.60 -3.48 13.34
N ASP A 168 6.79 -4.48 13.03
CA ASP A 168 7.16 -5.56 12.11
C ASP A 168 7.24 -5.01 10.68
N LEU A 169 6.28 -4.15 10.30
CA LEU A 169 6.30 -3.47 8.99
C LEU A 169 7.48 -2.49 8.86
N VAL A 170 7.83 -1.78 9.93
CA VAL A 170 9.04 -0.94 9.95
C VAL A 170 10.30 -1.80 9.79
N SER A 171 10.37 -2.92 10.51
CA SER A 171 11.51 -3.86 10.40
C SER A 171 11.61 -4.43 8.99
N PHE A 172 10.48 -4.78 8.38
CA PHE A 172 10.40 -5.19 6.99
C PHE A 172 10.94 -4.11 6.05
N GLY A 173 10.52 -2.85 6.23
CA GLY A 173 11.03 -1.70 5.48
C GLY A 173 12.55 -1.58 5.53
N VAL A 174 13.15 -1.81 6.72
CA VAL A 174 14.60 -1.80 6.89
C VAL A 174 15.26 -2.96 6.13
N VAL A 175 14.69 -4.16 6.21
CA VAL A 175 15.21 -5.35 5.49
C VAL A 175 15.24 -5.14 3.98
N ILE A 176 14.25 -4.45 3.42
CA ILE A 176 14.17 -4.19 1.97
C ILE A 176 14.95 -2.94 1.51
N GLY A 177 15.73 -2.31 2.40
CA GLY A 177 16.69 -1.26 2.05
C GLY A 177 16.30 0.17 2.41
N LEU A 178 15.29 0.38 3.26
CA LEU A 178 15.02 1.70 3.85
C LEU A 178 15.88 1.94 5.09
N ASN A 179 16.25 3.20 5.35
CA ASN A 179 16.76 3.54 6.67
C ASN A 179 15.61 3.54 7.71
N PRO A 180 15.91 3.41 9.02
CA PRO A 180 14.85 3.32 10.05
C PRO A 180 13.89 4.50 10.09
N LYS A 181 14.34 5.71 9.72
CA LYS A 181 13.50 6.90 9.67
C LYS A 181 12.52 6.81 8.50
N GLN A 182 13.00 6.50 7.30
CA GLN A 182 12.18 6.30 6.10
C GLN A 182 11.19 5.15 6.29
N ALA A 183 11.62 4.03 6.87
CA ALA A 183 10.74 2.89 7.15
C ALA A 183 9.61 3.28 8.09
N LYS A 184 9.91 4.06 9.14
CA LYS A 184 8.88 4.60 10.04
C LYS A 184 7.94 5.55 9.30
N GLU A 185 8.45 6.45 8.47
CA GLU A 185 7.64 7.36 7.67
C GLU A 185 6.75 6.61 6.66
N ALA A 186 7.24 5.58 5.99
CA ALA A 186 6.48 4.78 5.03
C ALA A 186 5.31 4.00 5.66
N VAL A 187 5.38 3.76 6.98
CA VAL A 187 4.35 3.04 7.76
C VAL A 187 3.42 4.02 8.50
N VAL A 188 3.94 5.16 8.96
CA VAL A 188 3.23 6.11 9.84
C VAL A 188 2.62 7.28 9.08
N SER A 189 3.25 7.71 7.98
CA SER A 189 2.81 8.84 7.17
C SER A 189 1.84 8.44 6.06
N CYS A 190 1.16 7.30 6.23
CA CYS A 190 0.18 6.77 5.30
C CYS A 190 -1.06 7.66 5.34
N ILE A 191 -0.93 8.74 4.57
CA ILE A 191 -1.97 9.61 4.08
C ILE A 191 -2.77 10.32 5.19
N GLY A 192 -2.27 11.51 5.53
CA GLY A 192 -2.87 12.50 6.41
C GLY A 192 -2.29 13.87 6.09
#